data_AF-A0A1V8T9W5-F1
#
_entry.id   AF-A0A1V8T9W5-F1
#
_cell.length_a   1.000
_cell.length_b   1.000
_cell.length_c   1.000
_cell.angle_alpha   90.00
_cell.angle_beta   90.00
_cell.angle_gamma   90.00
#
_symmetry.space_group_name_H-M   'P 1'
#
loop_
_entity.id
_entity.type
_entity.pdbx_description
1 polymer ?
#
loop_
_entity_poly.entity_id
_entity_poly.type
_entity_poly.pdbx_seq_one_letter_code
_entity_poly.pdbx_strand_id
1 'polypeptide(L)'
;MPNQVRDISVLDKDSFSYVFEQNVNVPLKVKEGGLVRVNVYRPKTDKPVPVLVTYGPYGKDISYADFHPKSFAEVNPQHKSEHSAWETPDPKFWTSHGYAVVRADERGLGQSPGILDTMSRGTSDAFFDVVEWVAEQSWSSGKVGLLGISYYAGSQWRVAARQPKGLAAIIPWEGMSDYYRDRCRHGGIFSNQFIKFWWDRQVITNQYGKPGRKAANWGPDTIEGNLGDEELAANRRDQNVDNVENRFRDDDYYASKDHNPQDIKVPLLSVANWGGILLHLRGNILGYVNAGSEFKYLRCIVGRHDLPFYYEEEVEIQRSFLDAFLKGEDRVGWSEKGKVPAVDIVLRKGNPGFNDASKELEMFKRRTESEWPIARTKYTKYYLTPDNGLSTAEPSASDKLVTYKALGKLDNPQLVQFMTVPFEEETEITGHIVAHLNVSATSLDNKAPSDIDVFVTLRHLDSAGKEIFYTGTAGDPIPLCKGWLRVSLRKVEESDPRHKEYLPHREYRSTDVQEVKAGEAYAVDVEVWPTNVVVEKGRIFGHWHAKDRPEDVFAGENNLHFGKGQLNYVTLPVIPAK
;
A
#
# COMPACT_ATOMS: atom_id res chain seq x y z
N MET A 1 -1.60 33.04 17.82
CA MET A 1 -2.73 33.71 17.13
C MET A 1 -2.69 33.20 15.72
N PRO A 2 -3.81 32.70 15.17
CA PRO A 2 -3.81 32.08 13.85
C PRO A 2 -3.35 33.07 12.79
N ASN A 3 -2.45 32.61 11.91
CA ASN A 3 -1.98 33.36 10.75
C ASN A 3 -3.17 33.93 9.95
N GLN A 4 -3.11 35.21 9.58
CA GLN A 4 -4.12 35.79 8.69
C GLN A 4 -3.98 35.17 7.29
N VAL A 5 -5.06 34.52 6.83
CA VAL A 5 -5.10 33.92 5.49
C VAL A 5 -5.19 35.02 4.43
N ARG A 6 -4.35 34.91 3.38
CA ARG A 6 -4.20 35.86 2.28
C ARG A 6 -4.39 35.18 0.92
N ASP A 7 -4.64 35.99 -0.12
CA ASP A 7 -4.28 35.57 -1.46
C ASP A 7 -2.75 35.71 -1.63
N ILE A 8 -2.14 34.64 -2.12
CA ILE A 8 -0.69 34.51 -2.34
C ILE A 8 -0.42 33.78 -3.68
N SER A 9 -1.42 33.78 -4.57
CA SER A 9 -1.32 33.16 -5.89
C SER A 9 -0.33 33.91 -6.79
N VAL A 10 0.44 33.15 -7.58
CA VAL A 10 1.45 33.69 -8.50
C VAL A 10 1.34 32.99 -9.84
N LEU A 11 1.29 33.75 -10.93
CA LEU A 11 1.09 33.24 -12.30
C LEU A 11 2.32 33.53 -13.16
N ASP A 12 2.99 32.47 -13.62
CA ASP A 12 4.09 32.49 -14.59
C ASP A 12 3.62 31.87 -15.91
N LYS A 13 3.80 32.59 -17.01
CA LYS A 13 3.44 32.14 -18.37
C LYS A 13 4.65 31.90 -19.26
N ASP A 14 5.84 32.22 -18.80
CA ASP A 14 6.96 32.60 -19.66
C ASP A 14 8.24 31.80 -19.34
N SER A 15 8.53 31.50 -18.07
CA SER A 15 9.75 30.80 -17.65
C SER A 15 9.78 29.32 -18.02
N PHE A 16 8.63 28.70 -18.30
CA PHE A 16 8.47 27.26 -18.52
C PHE A 16 7.79 26.93 -19.86
N SER A 17 7.83 25.67 -20.29
CA SER A 17 7.10 25.19 -21.48
C SER A 17 5.57 25.12 -21.27
N TYR A 18 5.12 25.20 -20.02
CA TYR A 18 3.73 25.29 -19.58
C TYR A 18 3.45 26.64 -18.91
N VAL A 19 2.17 26.95 -18.69
CA VAL A 19 1.75 27.97 -17.71
C VAL A 19 1.82 27.35 -16.32
N PHE A 20 2.37 28.07 -15.35
CA PHE A 20 2.45 27.68 -13.95
C PHE A 20 1.71 28.69 -13.06
N GLU A 21 0.83 28.19 -12.21
CA GLU A 21 0.06 28.99 -11.26
C GLU A 21 0.26 28.42 -9.85
N GLN A 22 1.07 29.08 -9.03
CA GLN A 22 1.43 28.64 -7.69
C GLN A 22 0.42 29.13 -6.66
N ASN A 23 0.19 28.33 -5.61
CA ASN A 23 -0.58 28.72 -4.42
C ASN A 23 -2.04 29.18 -4.69
N VAL A 24 -2.68 28.65 -5.73
CA VAL A 24 -4.09 28.96 -6.03
C VAL A 24 -4.97 28.45 -4.87
N ASN A 25 -5.82 29.33 -4.34
CA ASN A 25 -6.71 29.05 -3.22
C ASN A 25 -7.93 28.24 -3.69
N VAL A 26 -8.09 27.00 -3.19
CA VAL A 26 -9.29 26.17 -3.38
C VAL A 26 -10.15 26.26 -2.11
N PRO A 27 -11.32 26.92 -2.15
CA PRO A 27 -12.21 27.01 -0.99
C PRO A 27 -12.86 25.65 -0.69
N LEU A 28 -12.88 25.27 0.59
CA LEU A 28 -13.50 24.03 1.03
C LEU A 28 -14.99 24.23 1.34
N LYS A 29 -15.83 23.27 0.96
CA LYS A 29 -17.27 23.21 1.22
C LYS A 29 -17.58 22.55 2.59
N VAL A 30 -16.55 22.07 3.29
CA VAL A 30 -16.65 21.48 4.63
C VAL A 30 -17.28 22.43 5.65
N LYS A 31 -17.91 21.87 6.70
CA LYS A 31 -18.66 22.66 7.70
C LYS A 31 -17.82 23.71 8.45
N GLU A 32 -16.52 23.48 8.59
CA GLU A 32 -15.56 24.42 9.20
C GLU A 32 -15.08 25.51 8.22
N GLY A 33 -15.39 25.39 6.93
CA GLY A 33 -14.82 26.19 5.85
C GLY A 33 -13.30 26.03 5.73
N GLY A 34 -12.64 27.09 5.29
CA GLY A 34 -11.20 27.13 5.04
C GLY A 34 -10.85 26.92 3.56
N LEU A 35 -9.57 26.70 3.29
CA LEU A 35 -9.04 26.46 1.95
C LEU A 35 -7.86 25.48 2.00
N VAL A 36 -7.58 24.87 0.86
CA VAL A 36 -6.26 24.26 0.56
C VAL A 36 -5.63 25.00 -0.60
N ARG A 37 -4.30 24.92 -0.74
CA ARG A 37 -3.55 25.58 -1.80
C ARG A 37 -2.99 24.58 -2.81
N VAL A 38 -3.16 24.91 -4.08
CA VAL A 38 -2.75 24.05 -5.19
C VAL A 38 -1.76 24.76 -6.10
N ASN A 39 -0.91 23.97 -6.73
CA ASN A 39 -0.07 24.39 -7.85
C ASN A 39 -0.69 23.82 -9.13
N VAL A 40 -0.94 24.67 -10.12
CA VAL A 40 -1.58 24.32 -11.39
C VAL A 40 -0.56 24.47 -12.52
N TYR A 41 -0.38 23.41 -13.30
CA TYR A 41 0.53 23.35 -14.46
C TYR A 41 -0.30 23.07 -15.71
N ARG A 42 -0.27 23.94 -16.72
CA ARG A 42 -1.20 23.90 -17.86
C ARG A 42 -0.48 24.02 -19.21
N PRO A 43 -0.83 23.23 -20.23
CA PRO A 43 -0.31 23.45 -21.59
C PRO A 43 -0.64 24.86 -22.08
N LYS A 44 0.24 25.44 -22.92
CA LYS A 44 0.03 26.76 -23.53
C LYS A 44 -0.98 26.65 -24.69
N THR A 45 -2.27 26.56 -24.36
CA THR A 45 -3.39 26.39 -25.28
C THR A 45 -4.65 27.08 -24.74
N ASP A 46 -5.51 27.58 -25.63
CA ASP A 46 -6.80 28.18 -25.29
C ASP A 46 -7.93 27.14 -25.15
N LYS A 47 -7.67 25.87 -25.49
CA LYS A 47 -8.64 24.78 -25.35
C LYS A 47 -8.64 24.21 -23.93
N PRO A 48 -9.81 23.94 -23.32
CA PRO A 48 -9.88 23.21 -22.06
C PRO A 48 -9.30 21.80 -22.19
N VAL A 49 -8.57 21.33 -21.18
CA VAL A 49 -7.83 20.06 -21.19
C VAL A 49 -8.21 19.16 -20.01
N PRO A 50 -8.07 17.83 -20.14
CA PRO A 50 -8.19 16.93 -19.00
C PRO A 50 -7.13 17.23 -17.93
N VAL A 51 -7.42 16.91 -16.67
CA VAL A 51 -6.60 17.30 -15.53
C VAL A 51 -6.19 16.09 -14.69
N LEU A 52 -4.92 15.99 -14.34
CA LEU A 52 -4.41 15.02 -13.37
C LEU A 52 -4.24 15.70 -12.00
N VAL A 53 -4.79 15.10 -10.94
CA VAL A 53 -4.77 15.69 -9.59
C VAL A 53 -4.04 14.78 -8.60
N THR A 54 -3.14 15.36 -7.81
CA THR A 54 -2.54 14.74 -6.61
C THR A 54 -2.85 15.58 -5.37
N TYR A 55 -3.28 14.91 -4.29
CA TYR A 55 -3.55 15.54 -2.98
C TYR A 55 -2.90 14.71 -1.87
N GLY A 56 -2.05 15.35 -1.05
CA GLY A 56 -1.29 14.64 -0.02
C GLY A 56 -0.23 15.49 0.71
N PRO A 57 0.63 14.86 1.53
CA PRO A 57 1.34 15.56 2.59
C PRO A 57 2.77 16.01 2.25
N TYR A 58 3.37 15.47 1.19
CA TYR A 58 4.82 15.56 0.95
C TYR A 58 5.33 16.93 0.43
N GLY A 59 4.44 17.89 0.23
CA GLY A 59 4.77 19.26 -0.15
C GLY A 59 4.84 19.48 -1.65
N LYS A 60 3.83 20.16 -2.22
CA LYS A 60 3.70 20.45 -3.65
C LYS A 60 4.85 21.32 -4.23
N ASP A 61 5.58 21.98 -3.35
CA ASP A 61 6.71 22.88 -3.61
C ASP A 61 8.09 22.28 -3.19
N ILE A 62 8.15 21.01 -2.78
CA ILE A 62 9.44 20.34 -2.48
C ILE A 62 9.93 19.62 -3.73
N SER A 63 11.14 19.93 -4.17
CA SER A 63 11.79 19.25 -5.31
C SER A 63 12.07 17.79 -4.98
N TYR A 64 11.87 16.89 -5.94
CA TYR A 64 12.29 15.49 -5.86
C TYR A 64 13.80 15.41 -5.56
N ALA A 65 14.60 16.30 -6.16
CA ALA A 65 16.05 16.36 -5.95
C ALA A 65 16.43 16.55 -4.47
N ASP A 66 15.68 17.35 -3.71
CA ASP A 66 15.88 17.56 -2.28
C ASP A 66 15.20 16.47 -1.44
N PHE A 67 13.98 16.05 -1.82
CA PHE A 67 13.20 15.07 -1.07
C PHE A 67 13.86 13.68 -1.08
N HIS A 68 14.44 13.24 -2.19
CA HIS A 68 15.16 11.96 -2.28
C HIS A 68 16.30 11.96 -3.33
N PRO A 69 17.45 12.61 -3.05
CA PRO A 69 18.51 12.85 -4.05
C PRO A 69 19.02 11.60 -4.78
N LYS A 70 19.18 10.46 -4.08
CA LYS A 70 19.66 9.19 -4.67
C LYS A 70 18.72 8.68 -5.76
N SER A 71 17.45 8.49 -5.41
CA SER A 71 16.38 8.13 -6.33
C SER A 71 16.26 9.11 -7.51
N PHE A 72 16.30 10.43 -7.24
CA PHE A 72 16.23 11.42 -8.32
C PHE A 72 17.39 11.31 -9.32
N ALA A 73 18.55 10.78 -8.94
CA ALA A 73 19.62 10.47 -9.88
C ALA A 73 19.24 9.34 -10.86
N GLU A 74 18.47 8.36 -10.40
CA GLU A 74 18.07 7.15 -11.14
C GLU A 74 16.77 7.31 -11.96
N VAL A 75 15.90 8.28 -11.61
CA VAL A 75 14.66 8.59 -12.35
C VAL A 75 14.93 8.80 -13.85
N ASN A 76 13.98 8.43 -14.71
CA ASN A 76 14.01 8.67 -16.15
C ASN A 76 14.18 10.18 -16.46
N PRO A 77 15.20 10.60 -17.25
CA PRO A 77 15.45 12.00 -17.58
C PRO A 77 14.25 12.78 -18.16
N GLN A 78 13.30 12.11 -18.84
CA GLN A 78 12.08 12.76 -19.34
C GLN A 78 11.18 13.31 -18.22
N HIS A 79 11.33 12.81 -17.00
CA HIS A 79 10.58 13.20 -15.80
C HIS A 79 11.44 13.99 -14.80
N LYS A 80 12.53 14.63 -15.27
CA LYS A 80 13.35 15.58 -14.50
C LYS A 80 13.14 16.99 -15.01
N SER A 81 12.07 17.61 -14.54
CA SER A 81 11.74 19.02 -14.75
C SER A 81 12.10 19.90 -13.56
N GLU A 82 11.97 21.20 -13.78
CA GLU A 82 12.11 22.27 -12.82
C GLU A 82 11.12 22.14 -11.63
N HIS A 83 10.07 21.33 -11.79
CA HIS A 83 9.00 21.14 -10.82
C HIS A 83 8.73 19.67 -10.47
N SER A 84 9.62 18.72 -10.80
CA SER A 84 9.44 17.32 -10.38
C SER A 84 9.37 17.21 -8.85
N ALA A 85 8.36 16.51 -8.33
CA ALA A 85 8.20 16.26 -6.90
C ALA A 85 7.94 14.77 -6.64
N TRP A 86 8.40 14.29 -5.48
CA TRP A 86 8.32 12.90 -5.04
C TRP A 86 6.91 12.30 -5.23
N GLU A 87 6.84 11.11 -5.82
CA GLU A 87 5.61 10.33 -6.07
C GLU A 87 4.51 11.00 -6.94
N THR A 88 4.81 12.11 -7.63
CA THR A 88 3.82 12.83 -8.45
C THR A 88 4.10 12.75 -9.96
N PRO A 89 3.07 12.91 -10.82
CA PRO A 89 3.21 13.10 -12.25
C PRO A 89 4.09 14.32 -12.56
N ASP A 90 5.09 14.17 -13.44
CA ASP A 90 5.95 15.30 -13.83
C ASP A 90 5.19 16.32 -14.70
N PRO A 91 5.10 17.60 -14.31
CA PRO A 91 4.28 18.58 -15.02
C PRO A 91 4.79 18.90 -16.43
N LYS A 92 6.10 18.78 -16.70
CA LYS A 92 6.67 19.04 -18.03
C LYS A 92 6.32 17.93 -19.01
N PHE A 93 6.38 16.68 -18.56
CA PHE A 93 5.94 15.53 -19.33
C PHE A 93 4.44 15.55 -19.59
N TRP A 94 3.59 15.74 -18.57
CA TRP A 94 2.14 15.58 -18.76
C TRP A 94 1.50 16.77 -19.49
N THR A 95 2.04 17.98 -19.35
CA THR A 95 1.57 19.15 -20.14
C THR A 95 1.94 19.07 -21.61
N SER A 96 3.09 18.49 -21.99
CA SER A 96 3.41 18.26 -23.41
C SER A 96 2.48 17.21 -24.07
N HIS A 97 1.89 16.33 -23.27
CA HIS A 97 0.88 15.34 -23.69
C HIS A 97 -0.58 15.84 -23.59
N GLY A 98 -0.78 17.15 -23.36
CA GLY A 98 -2.10 17.77 -23.39
C GLY A 98 -2.94 17.61 -22.12
N TYR A 99 -2.31 17.31 -20.97
CA TYR A 99 -2.95 17.32 -19.66
C TYR A 99 -2.58 18.57 -18.87
N ALA A 100 -3.53 19.13 -18.11
CA ALA A 100 -3.15 19.95 -16.96
C ALA A 100 -2.77 19.03 -15.78
N VAL A 101 -1.89 19.50 -14.90
CA VAL A 101 -1.54 18.83 -13.63
C VAL A 101 -1.83 19.77 -12.48
N VAL A 102 -2.48 19.28 -11.43
CA VAL A 102 -2.78 20.03 -10.20
C VAL A 102 -2.21 19.27 -9.01
N ARG A 103 -1.35 19.93 -8.22
CA ARG A 103 -0.77 19.37 -7.00
C ARG A 103 -1.21 20.16 -5.79
N ALA A 104 -1.94 19.51 -4.89
CA ALA A 104 -2.51 20.10 -3.68
C ALA A 104 -1.71 19.69 -2.45
N ASP A 105 -1.33 20.67 -1.62
CA ASP A 105 -0.94 20.41 -0.25
C ASP A 105 -2.20 20.05 0.55
N GLU A 106 -2.17 18.93 1.25
CA GLU A 106 -3.24 18.54 2.17
C GLU A 106 -3.42 19.56 3.32
N ARG A 107 -4.65 19.69 3.85
CA ARG A 107 -5.00 20.59 4.97
C ARG A 107 -3.97 20.51 6.12
N GLY A 108 -3.47 21.66 6.57
CA GLY A 108 -2.48 21.76 7.66
C GLY A 108 -1.02 21.51 7.26
N LEU A 109 -0.70 21.42 5.97
CA LEU A 109 0.65 21.16 5.45
C LEU A 109 1.06 22.18 4.38
N GLY A 110 2.37 22.36 4.17
CA GLY A 110 2.92 23.15 3.07
C GLY A 110 2.50 24.63 3.12
N GLN A 111 1.66 25.06 2.20
CA GLN A 111 1.00 26.38 2.25
C GLN A 111 -0.53 26.28 2.51
N SER A 112 -1.07 25.08 2.78
CA SER A 112 -2.48 24.86 3.14
C SER A 112 -2.71 25.01 4.66
N PRO A 113 -3.48 26.01 5.13
CA PRO A 113 -3.79 26.15 6.56
C PRO A 113 -4.70 25.03 7.09
N GLY A 114 -4.79 24.91 8.42
CA GLY A 114 -5.72 24.01 9.10
C GLY A 114 -5.03 22.96 9.99
N ILE A 115 -5.75 21.87 10.27
CA ILE A 115 -5.28 20.78 11.15
C ILE A 115 -4.59 19.71 10.31
N LEU A 116 -3.36 19.37 10.71
CA LEU A 116 -2.62 18.22 10.21
C LEU A 116 -3.19 16.91 10.80
N ASP A 117 -4.05 16.24 10.04
CA ASP A 117 -4.65 14.94 10.39
C ASP A 117 -4.73 14.04 9.15
N THR A 118 -3.60 13.37 8.84
CA THR A 118 -3.43 12.65 7.57
C THR A 118 -4.30 11.39 7.49
N MET A 119 -4.77 11.06 6.28
CA MET A 119 -5.72 9.98 5.99
C MET A 119 -7.03 10.02 6.81
N SER A 120 -7.39 11.17 7.39
CA SER A 120 -8.63 11.37 8.15
C SER A 120 -9.88 11.46 7.26
N ARG A 121 -11.04 11.68 7.89
CA ARG A 121 -12.28 12.05 7.19
C ARG A 121 -12.14 13.43 6.53
N GLY A 122 -11.65 14.43 7.28
CA GLY A 122 -11.54 15.82 6.81
C GLY A 122 -10.60 16.00 5.62
N THR A 123 -9.57 15.17 5.47
CA THR A 123 -8.69 15.21 4.29
C THR A 123 -9.33 14.53 3.08
N SER A 124 -10.19 13.53 3.27
CA SER A 124 -11.06 13.00 2.21
C SER A 124 -12.13 14.01 1.79
N ASP A 125 -12.70 14.77 2.73
CA ASP A 125 -13.65 15.85 2.43
C ASP A 125 -12.97 16.97 1.60
N ALA A 126 -11.78 17.40 1.99
CA ALA A 126 -11.02 18.41 1.24
C ALA A 126 -10.55 17.92 -0.15
N PHE A 127 -10.17 16.65 -0.30
CA PHE A 127 -9.80 16.11 -1.61
C PHE A 127 -11.02 16.01 -2.55
N PHE A 128 -12.21 15.69 -2.02
CA PHE A 128 -13.46 15.73 -2.78
C PHE A 128 -13.72 17.15 -3.33
N ASP A 129 -13.60 18.18 -2.49
CA ASP A 129 -13.77 19.57 -2.90
C ASP A 129 -12.74 20.01 -3.97
N VAL A 130 -11.48 19.58 -3.86
CA VAL A 130 -10.44 19.84 -4.86
C VAL A 130 -10.77 19.22 -6.21
N VAL A 131 -11.25 17.97 -6.25
CA VAL A 131 -11.59 17.31 -7.51
C VAL A 131 -12.76 18.04 -8.21
N GLU A 132 -13.80 18.41 -7.48
CA GLU A 132 -14.92 19.17 -8.06
C GLU A 132 -14.50 20.58 -8.52
N TRP A 133 -13.72 21.30 -7.70
CA TRP A 133 -13.24 22.64 -8.06
C TRP A 133 -12.37 22.61 -9.32
N VAL A 134 -11.48 21.60 -9.46
CA VAL A 134 -10.64 21.41 -10.65
C VAL A 134 -11.48 21.05 -11.88
N ALA A 135 -12.56 20.27 -11.72
CA ALA A 135 -13.47 19.94 -12.81
C ALA A 135 -14.27 21.15 -13.33
N GLU A 136 -14.44 22.20 -12.52
CA GLU A 136 -15.25 23.40 -12.85
C GLU A 136 -14.43 24.59 -13.36
N GLN A 137 -13.10 24.47 -13.49
CA GLN A 137 -12.26 25.55 -14.03
C GLN A 137 -12.41 25.71 -15.55
N SER A 138 -12.33 26.95 -16.04
CA SER A 138 -12.52 27.28 -17.48
C SER A 138 -11.47 26.66 -18.42
N TRP A 139 -10.31 26.26 -17.89
CA TRP A 139 -9.25 25.55 -18.60
C TRP A 139 -9.32 24.02 -18.46
N SER A 140 -10.31 23.50 -17.72
CA SER A 140 -10.54 22.08 -17.49
C SER A 140 -11.61 21.55 -18.45
N SER A 141 -11.41 20.36 -19.02
CA SER A 141 -12.43 19.68 -19.83
C SER A 141 -13.57 19.07 -19.00
N GLY A 142 -13.56 19.25 -17.68
CA GLY A 142 -14.47 18.57 -16.75
C GLY A 142 -14.14 17.08 -16.53
N LYS A 143 -12.98 16.62 -17.03
CA LYS A 143 -12.47 15.26 -16.86
C LYS A 143 -11.21 15.26 -16.01
N VAL A 144 -11.34 14.76 -14.78
CA VAL A 144 -10.27 14.64 -13.79
C VAL A 144 -9.81 13.20 -13.66
N GLY A 145 -8.51 12.97 -13.72
CA GLY A 145 -7.87 11.69 -13.36
C GLY A 145 -7.05 11.84 -12.09
N LEU A 146 -6.96 10.76 -11.31
CA LEU A 146 -6.01 10.68 -10.19
C LEU A 146 -4.87 9.74 -10.58
N LEU A 147 -3.63 10.19 -10.40
CA LEU A 147 -2.41 9.45 -10.70
C LEU A 147 -1.31 9.91 -9.75
N GLY A 148 -0.66 8.96 -9.07
CA GLY A 148 0.43 9.20 -8.12
C GLY A 148 0.69 7.93 -7.31
N ILE A 149 1.77 7.93 -6.51
CA ILE A 149 2.25 6.76 -5.76
C ILE A 149 1.83 6.83 -4.27
N SER A 150 1.96 5.72 -3.52
CA SER A 150 1.83 5.59 -2.05
C SER A 150 0.63 6.30 -1.43
N TYR A 151 0.83 7.52 -0.94
CA TYR A 151 -0.22 8.32 -0.31
C TYR A 151 -1.17 8.89 -1.36
N TYR A 152 -0.63 9.40 -2.47
CA TYR A 152 -1.38 9.90 -3.61
C TYR A 152 -2.09 8.77 -4.37
N ALA A 153 -1.75 7.50 -4.11
CA ALA A 153 -2.49 6.33 -4.55
C ALA A 153 -3.55 5.89 -3.53
N GLY A 154 -3.18 5.76 -2.26
CA GLY A 154 -4.09 5.34 -1.18
C GLY A 154 -5.26 6.31 -0.94
N SER A 155 -5.06 7.61 -1.18
CA SER A 155 -6.13 8.62 -1.08
C SER A 155 -7.16 8.51 -2.22
N GLN A 156 -6.80 7.93 -3.37
CA GLN A 156 -7.70 7.79 -4.53
C GLN A 156 -8.88 6.87 -4.21
N TRP A 157 -8.64 5.71 -3.57
CA TRP A 157 -9.69 4.76 -3.20
C TRP A 157 -10.81 5.46 -2.38
N ARG A 158 -10.39 6.21 -1.35
CA ARG A 158 -11.29 6.89 -0.40
C ARG A 158 -12.06 8.06 -1.03
N VAL A 159 -11.46 8.82 -1.96
CA VAL A 159 -12.16 9.91 -2.64
C VAL A 159 -13.03 9.41 -3.80
N ALA A 160 -12.59 8.39 -4.55
CA ALA A 160 -13.33 7.84 -5.68
C ALA A 160 -14.61 7.12 -5.24
N ALA A 161 -14.62 6.49 -4.06
CA ALA A 161 -15.82 5.89 -3.46
C ALA A 161 -16.91 6.93 -3.15
N ARG A 162 -16.55 8.21 -3.05
CA ARG A 162 -17.50 9.33 -2.85
C ARG A 162 -18.05 9.90 -4.16
N GLN A 163 -17.52 9.47 -5.31
CA GLN A 163 -17.94 9.88 -6.65
C GLN A 163 -18.02 11.41 -6.86
N PRO A 164 -16.96 12.20 -6.57
CA PRO A 164 -16.95 13.64 -6.83
C PRO A 164 -17.20 13.96 -8.30
N LYS A 165 -17.95 15.05 -8.57
CA LYS A 165 -18.26 15.52 -9.91
C LYS A 165 -16.97 15.75 -10.73
N GLY A 166 -16.95 15.18 -11.94
CA GLY A 166 -15.84 15.33 -12.90
C GLY A 166 -14.72 14.30 -12.78
N LEU A 167 -14.69 13.48 -11.73
CA LEU A 167 -13.78 12.34 -11.68
C LEU A 167 -14.11 11.34 -12.79
N ALA A 168 -13.10 11.00 -13.59
CA ALA A 168 -13.24 10.24 -14.83
C ALA A 168 -12.44 8.92 -14.84
N ALA A 169 -11.32 8.84 -14.13
CA ALA A 169 -10.56 7.60 -13.93
C ALA A 169 -9.60 7.72 -12.72
N ILE A 170 -9.13 6.58 -12.21
CA ILE A 170 -8.09 6.51 -11.16
C ILE A 170 -6.99 5.50 -11.50
N ILE A 171 -5.75 5.87 -11.21
CA ILE A 171 -4.56 5.00 -11.23
C ILE A 171 -3.90 5.05 -9.84
N PRO A 172 -4.37 4.24 -8.87
CA PRO A 172 -3.68 4.05 -7.60
C PRO A 172 -2.43 3.19 -7.81
N TRP A 173 -1.28 3.84 -7.97
CA TRP A 173 0.02 3.18 -8.13
C TRP A 173 0.62 2.86 -6.76
N GLU A 174 0.72 1.59 -6.40
CA GLU A 174 1.16 1.17 -5.06
C GLU A 174 0.44 1.95 -3.93
N GLY A 175 -0.88 1.79 -3.83
CA GLY A 175 -1.74 2.49 -2.87
C GLY A 175 -2.54 1.53 -2.00
N MET A 176 -2.41 1.64 -0.68
CA MET A 176 -3.18 0.84 0.26
C MET A 176 -4.68 1.19 0.20
N SER A 177 -5.56 0.19 0.22
CA SER A 177 -7.02 0.40 0.22
C SER A 177 -7.59 0.36 1.64
N ASP A 178 -7.00 -0.45 2.51
CA ASP A 178 -7.45 -0.69 3.88
C ASP A 178 -6.44 -0.09 4.85
N TYR A 179 -6.75 1.11 5.35
CA TYR A 179 -5.88 1.84 6.26
C TYR A 179 -5.53 1.04 7.53
N TYR A 180 -6.42 0.16 8.00
CA TYR A 180 -6.16 -0.73 9.14
C TYR A 180 -5.29 -1.91 8.71
N ARG A 181 -5.79 -2.77 7.82
CA ARG A 181 -5.21 -4.11 7.55
C ARG A 181 -3.96 -4.10 6.68
N ASP A 182 -3.84 -3.12 5.77
CA ASP A 182 -2.71 -3.04 4.83
C ASP A 182 -1.52 -2.29 5.45
N ARG A 183 -1.79 -1.26 6.26
CA ARG A 183 -0.78 -0.32 6.76
C ARG A 183 -0.53 -0.39 8.27
N CYS A 184 -1.56 -0.28 9.10
CA CYS A 184 -1.38 0.00 10.52
C CYS A 184 -1.31 -1.25 11.40
N ARG A 185 -2.14 -2.26 11.12
CA ARG A 185 -2.29 -3.46 11.96
C ARG A 185 -2.38 -4.74 11.12
N HIS A 186 -1.22 -5.29 10.76
CA HIS A 186 -1.09 -6.55 10.01
C HIS A 186 -1.59 -7.72 10.86
N GLY A 187 -2.72 -8.32 10.50
CA GLY A 187 -3.35 -9.39 11.31
C GLY A 187 -3.78 -8.95 12.71
N GLY A 188 -3.97 -7.64 12.94
CA GLY A 188 -4.21 -7.02 14.25
C GLY A 188 -2.94 -6.57 15.01
N ILE A 189 -1.74 -6.97 14.57
CA ILE A 189 -0.44 -6.67 15.18
C ILE A 189 0.05 -5.29 14.71
N PHE A 190 0.49 -4.41 15.61
CA PHE A 190 0.85 -3.03 15.25
C PHE A 190 2.15 -2.91 14.44
N SER A 191 2.06 -2.29 13.26
CA SER A 191 3.17 -2.04 12.34
C SER A 191 3.77 -0.64 12.54
N ASN A 192 4.61 -0.50 13.57
CA ASN A 192 5.03 0.82 14.06
C ASN A 192 6.19 1.47 13.29
N GLN A 193 7.14 0.67 12.76
CA GLN A 193 8.42 1.19 12.28
C GLN A 193 8.28 2.08 11.04
N PHE A 194 7.49 1.65 10.05
CA PHE A 194 7.23 2.44 8.84
C PHE A 194 6.48 3.74 9.17
N ILE A 195 5.40 3.65 9.96
CA ILE A 195 4.59 4.82 10.35
C ILE A 195 5.45 5.89 11.01
N LYS A 196 6.35 5.50 11.93
CA LYS A 196 7.26 6.44 12.59
C LYS A 196 8.23 7.11 11.62
N PHE A 197 8.95 6.33 10.80
CA PHE A 197 9.88 6.88 9.81
C PHE A 197 9.17 7.84 8.83
N TRP A 198 8.02 7.43 8.31
CA TRP A 198 7.19 8.19 7.40
C TRP A 198 6.71 9.51 8.02
N TRP A 199 6.12 9.46 9.22
CA TRP A 199 5.60 10.64 9.91
C TRP A 199 6.69 11.65 10.26
N ASP A 200 7.74 11.18 10.95
CA ASP A 200 8.82 12.01 11.48
C ASP A 200 9.62 12.68 10.35
N ARG A 201 9.79 12.02 9.20
CA ARG A 201 10.58 12.52 8.06
C ARG A 201 9.76 13.29 7.03
N GLN A 202 8.60 12.77 6.64
CA GLN A 202 7.91 13.21 5.41
C GLN A 202 6.67 14.08 5.68
N VAL A 203 6.11 14.03 6.90
CA VAL A 203 4.82 14.67 7.21
C VAL A 203 5.00 15.83 8.19
N ILE A 204 5.46 15.57 9.42
CA ILE A 204 5.56 16.61 10.47
C ILE A 204 6.65 17.66 10.16
N THR A 205 7.55 17.36 9.23
CA THR A 205 8.52 18.29 8.63
C THR A 205 7.87 19.33 7.72
N ASN A 206 6.73 19.01 7.10
CA ASN A 206 6.01 19.91 6.19
C ASN A 206 4.78 20.58 6.85
N GLN A 207 4.67 20.57 8.20
CA GLN A 207 3.53 21.19 8.89
C GLN A 207 3.37 22.68 8.54
N TYR A 208 2.14 23.11 8.22
CA TYR A 208 1.83 24.52 7.99
C TYR A 208 2.18 25.33 9.24
N GLY A 209 2.84 26.47 9.05
CA GLY A 209 3.34 27.31 10.14
C GLY A 209 4.65 26.84 10.76
N LYS A 210 5.22 25.71 10.33
CA LYS A 210 6.53 25.25 10.83
C LYS A 210 7.67 26.17 10.33
N PRO A 211 8.52 26.71 11.21
CA PRO A 211 9.68 27.51 10.82
C PRO A 211 10.82 26.66 10.24
N GLY A 212 11.65 27.27 9.39
CA GLY A 212 12.96 26.75 9.00
C GLY A 212 12.94 25.66 7.91
N ARG A 213 11.79 25.42 7.27
CA ARG A 213 11.65 24.48 6.16
C ARG A 213 12.58 24.88 5.00
N LYS A 214 12.66 26.17 4.66
CA LYS A 214 13.56 26.66 3.61
C LYS A 214 15.04 26.45 3.95
N ALA A 215 15.42 26.64 5.21
CA ALA A 215 16.80 26.45 5.67
C ALA A 215 17.22 24.98 5.71
N ALA A 216 16.25 24.05 5.74
CA ALA A 216 16.46 22.60 5.67
C ALA A 216 16.30 22.02 4.25
N ASN A 217 16.21 22.87 3.21
CA ASN A 217 15.85 22.50 1.83
C ASN A 217 14.52 21.73 1.71
N TRP A 218 13.60 21.91 2.66
CA TRP A 218 12.33 21.16 2.75
C TRP A 218 11.14 21.99 2.24
N GLY A 219 11.32 22.62 1.07
CA GLY A 219 10.37 23.57 0.49
C GLY A 219 10.41 24.97 1.11
N PRO A 220 9.58 25.91 0.61
CA PRO A 220 9.50 27.26 1.16
C PRO A 220 8.88 27.27 2.55
N ASP A 221 9.32 28.21 3.40
CA ASP A 221 8.66 28.52 4.67
C ASP A 221 7.22 29.02 4.44
N THR A 222 6.41 28.98 5.49
CA THR A 222 5.00 29.36 5.43
C THR A 222 4.86 30.86 5.16
N ILE A 223 4.28 31.25 4.02
CA ILE A 223 4.27 32.64 3.53
C ILE A 223 3.49 33.58 4.48
N GLU A 224 2.60 33.04 5.31
CA GLU A 224 1.76 33.80 6.25
C GLU A 224 2.33 33.86 7.68
N GLY A 225 3.52 33.30 7.90
CA GLY A 225 4.23 33.34 9.18
C GLY A 225 4.34 32.00 9.90
N ASN A 226 5.12 32.00 10.97
CA ASN A 226 5.36 30.82 11.80
C ASN A 226 4.37 30.75 12.97
N LEU A 227 3.93 29.55 13.30
CA LEU A 227 3.11 29.27 14.48
C LEU A 227 4.03 28.86 15.66
N GLY A 228 3.60 29.14 16.89
CA GLY A 228 4.31 28.70 18.10
C GLY A 228 4.12 27.20 18.36
N ASP A 229 5.00 26.58 19.14
CA ASP A 229 5.03 25.12 19.35
C ASP A 229 3.72 24.57 19.94
N GLU A 230 3.05 25.31 20.84
CA GLU A 230 1.73 24.95 21.37
C GLU A 230 0.64 24.97 20.28
N GLU A 231 0.67 25.96 19.38
CA GLU A 231 -0.29 26.10 18.28
C GLU A 231 -0.01 25.04 17.19
N LEU A 232 1.26 24.70 16.93
CA LEU A 232 1.67 23.55 16.11
C LEU A 232 1.27 22.21 16.74
N ALA A 233 1.21 22.10 18.07
CA ALA A 233 0.77 20.89 18.77
C ALA A 233 -0.76 20.73 18.74
N ALA A 234 -1.51 21.81 18.96
CA ALA A 234 -2.98 21.81 18.86
C ALA A 234 -3.46 21.47 17.43
N ASN A 235 -2.76 22.01 16.42
CA ASN A 235 -3.09 21.85 15.00
C ASN A 235 -2.54 20.57 14.36
N ARG A 236 -2.28 19.49 15.13
CA ARG A 236 -1.96 18.15 14.58
C ARG A 236 -2.62 16.99 15.31
N ARG A 237 -2.76 15.85 14.65
CA ARG A 237 -3.04 14.52 15.22
C ARG A 237 -1.87 13.62 14.85
N ASP A 238 -1.19 13.07 15.86
CA ASP A 238 0.10 12.41 15.65
C ASP A 238 -0.10 10.91 15.46
N GLN A 239 0.14 10.42 14.23
CA GLN A 239 -0.12 9.02 13.92
C GLN A 239 0.74 8.01 14.72
N ASN A 240 1.84 8.44 15.35
CA ASN A 240 2.58 7.57 16.30
C ASN A 240 1.78 7.34 17.60
N VAL A 241 0.98 8.33 18.00
CA VAL A 241 0.12 8.27 19.18
C VAL A 241 -1.18 7.58 18.81
N ASP A 242 -1.88 8.07 17.77
CA ASP A 242 -3.22 7.61 17.44
C ASP A 242 -3.28 6.09 17.18
N ASN A 243 -2.32 5.52 16.44
CA ASN A 243 -2.30 4.08 16.12
C ASN A 243 -1.82 3.18 17.28
N VAL A 244 -1.26 3.78 18.35
CA VAL A 244 -0.95 3.09 19.60
C VAL A 244 -2.16 3.09 20.53
N GLU A 245 -2.89 4.20 20.60
CA GLU A 245 -4.06 4.37 21.46
C GLU A 245 -5.30 3.67 20.92
N ASN A 246 -5.45 3.59 19.59
CA ASN A 246 -6.52 2.85 18.91
C ASN A 246 -6.01 1.45 18.50
N ARG A 247 -6.80 0.41 18.76
CA ARG A 247 -6.47 -1.02 18.55
C ARG A 247 -7.40 -1.72 17.56
N PHE A 248 -8.68 -1.35 17.50
CA PHE A 248 -9.73 -2.10 16.80
C PHE A 248 -10.37 -1.26 15.68
N ARG A 249 -10.92 -1.91 14.65
CA ARG A 249 -11.46 -1.19 13.48
C ARG A 249 -12.77 -0.42 13.76
N ASP A 250 -13.45 -0.76 14.85
CA ASP A 250 -14.61 -0.07 15.41
C ASP A 250 -14.26 1.10 16.35
N ASP A 251 -12.97 1.33 16.66
CA ASP A 251 -12.54 2.58 17.30
C ASP A 251 -12.77 3.75 16.31
N ASP A 252 -13.30 4.89 16.79
CA ASP A 252 -13.66 6.06 15.95
C ASP A 252 -12.53 6.51 15.02
N TYR A 253 -11.27 6.41 15.45
CA TYR A 253 -10.10 6.74 14.64
C TYR A 253 -9.96 5.89 13.38
N TYR A 254 -10.29 4.59 13.45
CA TYR A 254 -10.23 3.69 12.30
C TYR A 254 -11.56 3.67 11.53
N ALA A 255 -12.69 3.65 12.24
CA ALA A 255 -14.03 3.68 11.63
C ALA A 255 -14.24 4.92 10.74
N SER A 256 -13.77 6.10 11.17
CA SER A 256 -13.84 7.35 10.38
C SER A 256 -12.99 7.37 9.10
N LYS A 257 -12.15 6.35 8.88
CA LYS A 257 -11.27 6.22 7.70
C LYS A 257 -11.76 5.17 6.70
N ASP A 258 -12.68 4.30 7.12
CA ASP A 258 -13.27 3.23 6.32
C ASP A 258 -14.10 3.76 5.14
N HIS A 259 -14.27 2.94 4.10
CA HIS A 259 -15.12 3.26 2.96
C HIS A 259 -15.56 1.97 2.26
N ASN A 260 -16.66 2.04 1.51
CA ASN A 260 -17.13 0.93 0.69
C ASN A 260 -16.48 0.99 -0.71
N PRO A 261 -15.59 0.05 -1.08
CA PRO A 261 -14.97 0.05 -2.41
C PRO A 261 -15.97 -0.24 -3.54
N GLN A 262 -17.14 -0.82 -3.23
CA GLN A 262 -18.20 -1.01 -4.24
C GLN A 262 -18.79 0.31 -4.75
N ASP A 263 -18.57 1.43 -4.05
CA ASP A 263 -19.01 2.76 -4.50
C ASP A 263 -18.01 3.43 -5.45
N ILE A 264 -16.84 2.83 -5.69
CA ILE A 264 -15.90 3.27 -6.72
C ILE A 264 -16.44 2.84 -8.09
N LYS A 265 -17.06 3.78 -8.83
CA LYS A 265 -17.67 3.51 -10.15
C LYS A 265 -16.82 3.93 -11.36
N VAL A 266 -15.87 4.84 -11.16
CA VAL A 266 -15.00 5.32 -12.25
C VAL A 266 -14.01 4.24 -12.70
N PRO A 267 -13.59 4.24 -13.97
CA PRO A 267 -12.49 3.40 -14.48
C PRO A 267 -11.27 3.37 -13.56
N LEU A 268 -10.70 2.17 -13.38
CA LEU A 268 -9.64 1.88 -12.42
C LEU A 268 -8.50 1.08 -13.07
N LEU A 269 -7.27 1.57 -12.96
CA LEU A 269 -6.05 0.79 -13.20
C LEU A 269 -5.27 0.69 -11.88
N SER A 270 -5.47 -0.42 -11.15
CA SER A 270 -4.73 -0.69 -9.92
C SER A 270 -3.36 -1.25 -10.25
N VAL A 271 -2.29 -0.56 -9.86
CA VAL A 271 -0.93 -1.04 -10.08
C VAL A 271 -0.31 -1.51 -8.76
N ALA A 272 -0.19 -2.82 -8.61
CA ALA A 272 0.41 -3.49 -7.47
C ALA A 272 1.88 -3.82 -7.74
N ASN A 273 2.73 -3.90 -6.71
CA ASN A 273 4.11 -4.34 -6.86
C ASN A 273 4.37 -5.56 -5.97
N TRP A 274 4.93 -6.63 -6.53
CA TRP A 274 5.32 -7.82 -5.77
C TRP A 274 6.40 -7.52 -4.70
N GLY A 275 7.12 -6.40 -4.86
CA GLY A 275 8.01 -5.80 -3.86
C GLY A 275 7.30 -5.18 -2.65
N GLY A 276 6.05 -4.74 -2.82
CA GLY A 276 5.27 -3.96 -1.85
C GLY A 276 4.61 -4.75 -0.72
N ILE A 277 5.15 -5.92 -0.37
CA ILE A 277 4.75 -6.66 0.85
C ILE A 277 5.07 -5.82 2.10
N LEU A 278 4.20 -5.87 3.11
CA LEU A 278 4.14 -4.98 4.30
C LEU A 278 3.42 -3.64 4.11
N LEU A 279 3.05 -3.20 2.90
CA LEU A 279 2.31 -1.95 2.75
C LEU A 279 1.24 -1.93 1.64
N HIS A 280 1.62 -1.93 0.36
CA HIS A 280 0.69 -1.58 -0.72
C HIS A 280 0.10 -2.79 -1.47
N LEU A 281 0.85 -3.88 -1.61
CA LEU A 281 0.48 -5.02 -2.48
C LEU A 281 -0.92 -5.57 -2.19
N ARG A 282 -1.24 -5.79 -0.91
CA ARG A 282 -2.56 -6.26 -0.48
C ARG A 282 -3.66 -5.28 -0.87
N GLY A 283 -3.45 -3.99 -0.64
CA GLY A 283 -4.42 -2.94 -0.91
C GLY A 283 -4.71 -2.72 -2.39
N ASN A 284 -3.69 -2.81 -3.26
CA ASN A 284 -3.94 -2.73 -4.69
C ASN A 284 -4.77 -3.91 -5.23
N ILE A 285 -4.46 -5.12 -4.78
CA ILE A 285 -5.16 -6.34 -5.22
C ILE A 285 -6.58 -6.37 -4.66
N LEU A 286 -6.76 -6.13 -3.36
CA LEU A 286 -8.09 -6.14 -2.74
C LEU A 286 -8.93 -4.90 -3.11
N GLY A 287 -8.31 -3.75 -3.34
CA GLY A 287 -8.96 -2.58 -3.94
C GLY A 287 -9.49 -2.89 -5.33
N TYR A 288 -8.70 -3.52 -6.20
CA TYR A 288 -9.19 -4.00 -7.50
C TYR A 288 -10.32 -5.03 -7.36
N VAL A 289 -10.16 -6.07 -6.55
CA VAL A 289 -11.17 -7.14 -6.38
C VAL A 289 -12.50 -6.54 -5.90
N ASN A 290 -12.47 -5.69 -4.88
CA ASN A 290 -13.66 -5.15 -4.24
C ASN A 290 -14.19 -3.84 -4.85
N ALA A 291 -13.49 -3.22 -5.82
CA ALA A 291 -13.98 -2.05 -6.52
C ALA A 291 -15.24 -2.37 -7.33
N GLY A 292 -16.27 -1.55 -7.20
CA GLY A 292 -17.54 -1.69 -7.94
C GLY A 292 -17.53 -1.06 -9.34
N SER A 293 -16.35 -0.94 -9.94
CA SER A 293 -16.09 -0.30 -11.23
C SER A 293 -16.25 -1.30 -12.38
N GLU A 294 -16.84 -0.81 -13.47
CA GLU A 294 -17.15 -1.58 -14.69
C GLU A 294 -15.91 -1.80 -15.58
N PHE A 295 -14.97 -0.85 -15.55
CA PHE A 295 -13.71 -0.86 -16.30
C PHE A 295 -12.55 -0.86 -15.32
N LYS A 296 -12.26 -2.04 -14.75
CA LYS A 296 -11.18 -2.22 -13.78
C LYS A 296 -10.11 -3.19 -14.28
N TYR A 297 -8.86 -2.82 -14.00
CA TYR A 297 -7.66 -3.54 -14.43
C TYR A 297 -6.68 -3.67 -13.26
N LEU A 298 -6.01 -4.82 -13.17
CA LEU A 298 -4.93 -5.10 -12.22
C LEU A 298 -3.62 -5.30 -12.97
N ARG A 299 -2.62 -4.48 -12.65
CA ARG A 299 -1.26 -4.63 -13.16
C ARG A 299 -0.32 -4.93 -12.01
N CYS A 300 0.36 -6.08 -12.02
CA CYS A 300 1.41 -6.38 -11.04
C CYS A 300 2.79 -6.16 -11.66
N ILE A 301 3.61 -5.35 -10.99
CA ILE A 301 4.99 -4.99 -11.36
C ILE A 301 6.02 -5.56 -10.37
N VAL A 302 7.30 -5.24 -10.61
CA VAL A 302 8.47 -5.57 -9.78
C VAL A 302 9.37 -4.34 -9.66
N GLY A 303 10.47 -4.47 -8.90
CA GLY A 303 11.42 -3.40 -8.67
C GLY A 303 11.04 -2.54 -7.47
N ARG A 304 11.74 -1.42 -7.32
CA ARG A 304 11.50 -0.44 -6.25
C ARG A 304 10.12 0.21 -6.36
N HIS A 305 9.70 0.84 -5.26
CA HIS A 305 8.45 1.57 -5.16
C HIS A 305 8.36 2.85 -6.02
N ASP A 306 9.51 3.48 -6.27
CA ASP A 306 9.61 4.87 -6.73
C ASP A 306 9.99 5.02 -8.21
N LEU A 307 10.84 4.13 -8.74
CA LEU A 307 11.37 4.22 -10.10
C LEU A 307 10.41 3.71 -11.22
N PRO A 308 9.70 2.57 -11.08
CA PRO A 308 8.89 2.00 -12.16
C PRO A 308 7.76 2.90 -12.66
N PHE A 309 7.22 3.77 -11.80
CA PHE A 309 6.22 4.78 -12.17
C PHE A 309 6.73 5.74 -13.29
N TYR A 310 8.05 5.88 -13.45
CA TYR A 310 8.69 6.74 -14.45
C TYR A 310 9.37 5.94 -15.60
N TYR A 311 9.22 4.61 -15.66
CA TYR A 311 9.73 3.83 -16.80
C TYR A 311 8.86 4.06 -18.04
N GLU A 312 9.47 4.17 -19.22
CA GLU A 312 8.79 4.61 -20.45
C GLU A 312 7.60 3.70 -20.84
N GLU A 313 7.77 2.39 -20.71
CA GLU A 313 6.70 1.39 -20.93
C GLU A 313 5.53 1.53 -19.93
N GLU A 314 5.83 1.83 -18.68
CA GLU A 314 4.85 1.96 -17.60
C GLU A 314 4.12 3.32 -17.67
N VAL A 315 4.81 4.38 -18.10
CA VAL A 315 4.23 5.70 -18.36
C VAL A 315 3.30 5.68 -19.58
N GLU A 316 3.58 4.92 -20.64
CA GLU A 316 2.59 4.74 -21.73
C GLU A 316 1.40 3.86 -21.31
N ILE A 317 1.56 2.92 -20.38
CA ILE A 317 0.40 2.23 -19.81
C ILE A 317 -0.50 3.21 -19.03
N GLN A 318 0.09 4.10 -18.20
CA GLN A 318 -0.65 5.18 -17.53
C GLN A 318 -1.33 6.11 -18.55
N ARG A 319 -0.57 6.60 -19.53
CA ARG A 319 -1.02 7.59 -20.53
C ARG A 319 -2.10 7.00 -21.44
N SER A 320 -1.93 5.79 -21.96
CA SER A 320 -2.94 5.13 -22.79
C SER A 320 -4.26 4.85 -22.07
N PHE A 321 -4.23 4.51 -20.78
CA PHE A 321 -5.44 4.33 -19.99
C PHE A 321 -6.15 5.67 -19.72
N LEU A 322 -5.39 6.71 -19.35
CA LEU A 322 -5.94 8.05 -19.13
C LEU A 322 -6.51 8.65 -20.43
N ASP A 323 -5.81 8.51 -21.55
CA ASP A 323 -6.23 9.03 -22.85
C ASP A 323 -7.60 8.46 -23.28
N ALA A 324 -7.84 7.16 -23.05
CA ALA A 324 -9.12 6.51 -23.32
C ALA A 324 -10.29 7.16 -22.53
N PHE A 325 -10.14 7.38 -21.23
CA PHE A 325 -11.24 7.82 -20.36
C PHE A 325 -11.37 9.33 -20.14
N LEU A 326 -10.29 10.09 -20.33
CA LEU A 326 -10.25 11.54 -20.12
C LEU A 326 -10.28 12.34 -21.43
N LYS A 327 -9.82 11.76 -22.56
CA LYS A 327 -9.89 12.39 -23.89
C LYS A 327 -10.84 11.67 -24.86
N GLY A 328 -11.08 10.37 -24.66
CA GLY A 328 -11.73 9.51 -25.67
C GLY A 328 -10.76 8.95 -26.71
N GLU A 329 -9.46 9.05 -26.47
CA GLU A 329 -8.39 8.65 -27.39
C GLU A 329 -7.95 7.19 -27.13
N ASP A 330 -8.89 6.24 -27.20
CA ASP A 330 -8.64 4.84 -26.82
C ASP A 330 -7.86 4.08 -27.90
N ARG A 331 -6.54 4.01 -27.73
CA ARG A 331 -5.61 3.34 -28.65
C ARG A 331 -5.62 1.81 -28.56
N VAL A 332 -6.15 1.24 -27.47
CA VAL A 332 -5.96 -0.20 -27.13
C VAL A 332 -7.30 -0.91 -26.88
N GLY A 333 -8.34 -0.17 -26.51
CA GLY A 333 -9.66 -0.67 -26.16
C GLY A 333 -9.88 -0.80 -24.65
N TRP A 334 -9.32 0.11 -23.84
CA TRP A 334 -9.59 0.19 -22.41
C TRP A 334 -11.08 0.43 -22.09
N SER A 335 -11.80 1.13 -22.98
CA SER A 335 -13.24 1.39 -22.91
C SER A 335 -14.09 0.31 -23.60
N GLU A 336 -13.47 -0.71 -24.19
CA GLU A 336 -14.15 -1.88 -24.77
C GLU A 336 -14.10 -3.07 -23.79
N LYS A 337 -15.27 -3.56 -23.36
CA LYS A 337 -15.34 -4.69 -22.40
C LYS A 337 -14.66 -5.95 -22.95
N GLY A 338 -13.69 -6.46 -22.19
CA GLY A 338 -12.95 -7.70 -22.51
C GLY A 338 -11.92 -7.57 -23.65
N LYS A 339 -11.72 -6.37 -24.21
CA LYS A 339 -10.74 -6.10 -25.27
C LYS A 339 -9.32 -6.05 -24.72
N VAL A 340 -9.13 -5.37 -23.58
CA VAL A 340 -7.91 -5.45 -22.77
C VAL A 340 -8.13 -6.52 -21.68
N PRO A 341 -7.18 -7.44 -21.45
CA PRO A 341 -7.26 -8.39 -20.34
C PRO A 341 -7.31 -7.68 -18.98
N ALA A 342 -8.17 -8.13 -18.07
CA ALA A 342 -8.36 -7.48 -16.78
C ALA A 342 -7.13 -7.60 -15.85
N VAL A 343 -6.20 -8.52 -16.14
CA VAL A 343 -5.01 -8.79 -15.32
C VAL A 343 -3.75 -8.89 -16.20
N ASP A 344 -2.71 -8.15 -15.84
CA ASP A 344 -1.33 -8.26 -16.36
C ASP A 344 -0.36 -8.42 -15.18
N ILE A 345 0.41 -9.50 -15.15
CA ILE A 345 1.39 -9.77 -14.09
C ILE A 345 2.80 -9.98 -14.63
N VAL A 346 3.81 -9.42 -13.95
CA VAL A 346 5.20 -9.90 -14.06
C VAL A 346 5.32 -11.27 -13.37
N LEU A 347 5.96 -12.23 -14.05
CA LEU A 347 6.28 -13.56 -13.53
C LEU A 347 7.72 -13.59 -12.97
N ARG A 348 7.85 -13.68 -11.64
CA ARG A 348 9.13 -13.77 -10.91
C ARG A 348 9.74 -15.18 -11.02
N LYS A 349 10.33 -15.47 -12.18
CA LYS A 349 11.05 -16.71 -12.50
C LYS A 349 12.56 -16.50 -12.49
N GLY A 350 13.29 -17.35 -11.78
CA GLY A 350 14.75 -17.27 -11.66
C GLY A 350 15.22 -16.23 -10.63
N ASN A 351 16.50 -15.88 -10.70
CA ASN A 351 17.21 -15.04 -9.74
C ASN A 351 18.00 -13.90 -10.43
N PRO A 352 17.42 -12.70 -10.61
CA PRO A 352 18.16 -11.52 -11.04
C PRO A 352 18.94 -10.87 -9.90
N GLY A 353 18.79 -11.35 -8.66
CA GLY A 353 19.15 -10.64 -7.45
C GLY A 353 18.04 -9.68 -7.01
N PHE A 354 18.41 -8.60 -6.35
CA PHE A 354 17.51 -7.53 -5.90
C PHE A 354 18.15 -6.16 -6.17
N ASN A 355 17.33 -5.14 -6.36
CA ASN A 355 17.73 -3.77 -6.71
C ASN A 355 18.58 -3.68 -7.99
N ASP A 356 18.25 -4.49 -9.00
CA ASP A 356 18.84 -4.47 -10.34
C ASP A 356 17.72 -4.53 -11.38
N ALA A 357 17.13 -3.37 -11.66
CA ALA A 357 15.97 -3.25 -12.56
C ALA A 357 16.27 -3.79 -13.97
N SER A 358 17.52 -3.65 -14.45
CA SER A 358 17.94 -4.18 -15.75
C SER A 358 17.83 -5.70 -15.79
N LYS A 359 18.34 -6.40 -14.77
CA LYS A 359 18.19 -7.87 -14.69
C LYS A 359 16.76 -8.31 -14.41
N GLU A 360 15.99 -7.56 -13.63
CA GLU A 360 14.58 -7.87 -13.38
C GLU A 360 13.74 -7.79 -14.67
N LEU A 361 13.94 -6.74 -15.49
CA LEU A 361 13.27 -6.58 -16.80
C LEU A 361 13.78 -7.58 -17.86
N GLU A 362 15.08 -7.91 -17.84
CA GLU A 362 15.63 -8.94 -18.73
C GLU A 362 15.08 -10.33 -18.38
N MET A 363 15.02 -10.70 -17.10
CA MET A 363 14.70 -12.06 -16.66
C MET A 363 13.20 -12.32 -16.52
N PHE A 364 12.47 -11.44 -15.81
CA PHE A 364 11.06 -11.66 -15.50
C PHE A 364 10.16 -11.28 -16.68
N LYS A 365 9.23 -12.17 -17.05
CA LYS A 365 8.35 -11.98 -18.23
C LYS A 365 6.93 -11.67 -17.82
N ARG A 366 6.24 -10.82 -18.59
CA ARG A 366 4.83 -10.46 -18.34
C ARG A 366 3.89 -11.53 -18.90
N ARG A 367 2.73 -11.73 -18.24
CA ARG A 367 1.64 -12.58 -18.70
C ARG A 367 0.29 -11.97 -18.37
N THR A 368 -0.66 -12.06 -19.30
CA THR A 368 -2.04 -11.63 -19.10
C THR A 368 -2.99 -12.78 -18.75
N GLU A 369 -4.02 -12.43 -17.99
CA GLU A 369 -5.14 -13.31 -17.60
C GLU A 369 -6.47 -12.53 -17.64
N SER A 370 -7.59 -13.24 -17.70
CA SER A 370 -8.93 -12.65 -17.80
C SER A 370 -9.51 -12.19 -16.45
N GLU A 371 -9.03 -12.72 -15.33
CA GLU A 371 -9.60 -12.50 -13.99
C GLU A 371 -8.58 -12.75 -12.87
N TRP A 372 -8.91 -12.26 -11.66
CA TRP A 372 -8.16 -12.52 -10.43
C TRP A 372 -9.13 -12.94 -9.29
N PRO A 373 -8.86 -14.03 -8.54
CA PRO A 373 -7.76 -14.99 -8.74
C PRO A 373 -7.81 -15.67 -10.11
N ILE A 374 -6.67 -16.21 -10.56
CA ILE A 374 -6.54 -16.74 -11.93
C ILE A 374 -7.46 -17.97 -12.09
N ALA A 375 -8.31 -18.00 -13.13
CA ALA A 375 -9.34 -19.02 -13.38
C ALA A 375 -8.94 -20.48 -13.09
N ARG A 376 -7.71 -20.86 -13.47
CA ARG A 376 -7.17 -22.23 -13.36
C ARG A 376 -6.43 -22.52 -12.05
N THR A 377 -6.49 -21.64 -11.05
CA THR A 377 -5.75 -21.79 -9.78
C THR A 377 -6.17 -23.06 -9.04
N LYS A 378 -5.19 -23.92 -8.74
CA LYS A 378 -5.35 -25.08 -7.88
C LYS A 378 -4.80 -24.76 -6.49
N TYR A 379 -5.69 -24.48 -5.56
CA TYR A 379 -5.37 -24.26 -4.15
C TYR A 379 -4.94 -25.59 -3.50
N THR A 380 -3.63 -25.82 -3.48
CA THR A 380 -3.02 -27.08 -3.04
C THR A 380 -2.57 -26.96 -1.59
N LYS A 381 -3.04 -27.84 -0.71
CA LYS A 381 -2.56 -27.92 0.67
C LYS A 381 -1.17 -28.58 0.70
N TYR A 382 -0.22 -27.88 1.30
CA TYR A 382 1.07 -28.42 1.69
C TYR A 382 1.08 -28.55 3.22
N TYR A 383 0.94 -29.77 3.71
CA TYR A 383 0.93 -30.12 5.12
C TYR A 383 2.33 -30.01 5.72
N LEU A 384 2.43 -29.32 6.84
CA LEU A 384 3.61 -29.34 7.70
C LEU A 384 3.69 -30.74 8.33
N THR A 385 4.87 -31.33 8.39
CA THR A 385 5.08 -32.64 9.03
C THR A 385 5.81 -32.50 10.37
N PRO A 386 5.64 -33.43 11.33
CA PRO A 386 6.21 -33.28 12.68
C PRO A 386 7.75 -33.31 12.72
N ASP A 387 8.40 -33.71 11.63
CA ASP A 387 9.85 -33.77 11.39
C ASP A 387 10.40 -32.58 10.56
N ASN A 388 9.63 -31.49 10.46
CA ASN A 388 9.98 -30.25 9.74
C ASN A 388 9.92 -30.32 8.20
N GLY A 389 9.23 -31.32 7.64
CA GLY A 389 8.89 -31.37 6.22
C GLY A 389 7.65 -30.55 5.86
N LEU A 390 7.42 -30.39 4.56
CA LEU A 390 6.26 -29.71 3.97
C LEU A 390 5.84 -30.46 2.69
N SER A 391 4.70 -31.15 2.71
CA SER A 391 4.32 -32.15 1.69
C SER A 391 2.86 -32.02 1.26
N THR A 392 2.54 -32.38 0.02
CA THR A 392 1.15 -32.46 -0.46
C THR A 392 0.41 -33.71 0.05
N ALA A 393 1.14 -34.72 0.53
CA ALA A 393 0.57 -35.88 1.22
C ALA A 393 0.16 -35.51 2.65
N GLU A 394 -1.04 -35.91 3.06
CA GLU A 394 -1.51 -35.71 4.44
C GLU A 394 -0.68 -36.58 5.40
N PRO A 395 -0.11 -36.02 6.49
CA PRO A 395 0.71 -36.77 7.41
C PRO A 395 -0.11 -37.78 8.21
N SER A 396 0.47 -38.94 8.50
CA SER A 396 -0.12 -39.89 9.44
C SER A 396 -0.26 -39.25 10.83
N ALA A 397 -1.41 -39.45 11.48
CA ALA A 397 -1.67 -38.91 12.81
C ALA A 397 -0.64 -39.45 13.81
N SER A 398 0.16 -38.52 14.36
CA SER A 398 1.22 -38.78 15.33
C SER A 398 1.23 -37.60 16.28
N ASP A 399 0.90 -37.86 17.54
CA ASP A 399 0.73 -36.80 18.55
C ASP A 399 2.10 -36.26 18.95
N LYS A 400 2.43 -35.05 18.47
CA LYS A 400 3.74 -34.40 18.69
C LYS A 400 3.57 -32.89 18.87
N LEU A 401 4.33 -32.34 19.80
CA LEU A 401 4.52 -30.90 19.98
C LEU A 401 5.82 -30.45 19.29
N VAL A 402 5.78 -29.33 18.58
CA VAL A 402 6.99 -28.66 18.07
C VAL A 402 7.04 -27.24 18.63
N THR A 403 8.04 -26.99 19.47
CA THR A 403 8.12 -25.83 20.36
C THR A 403 9.25 -24.88 19.95
N TYR A 404 9.01 -23.57 20.03
CA TYR A 404 10.01 -22.53 19.82
C TYR A 404 9.75 -21.34 20.75
N LYS A 405 10.79 -20.62 21.16
CA LYS A 405 10.62 -19.47 22.07
C LYS A 405 9.87 -18.31 21.39
N ALA A 406 9.02 -17.64 22.16
CA ALA A 406 8.38 -16.41 21.71
C ALA A 406 9.39 -15.23 21.66
N LEU A 407 8.94 -14.10 21.12
CA LEU A 407 9.67 -12.82 21.13
C LEU A 407 11.10 -12.84 20.53
N GLY A 408 11.34 -13.73 19.57
CA GLY A 408 12.52 -13.66 18.70
C GLY A 408 12.63 -12.33 17.94
N LYS A 409 13.86 -11.99 17.53
CA LYS A 409 14.22 -10.73 16.85
C LYS A 409 14.88 -11.02 15.49
N LEU A 410 15.21 -10.01 14.68
CA LEU A 410 15.90 -10.22 13.39
C LEU A 410 17.35 -10.69 13.54
N ASP A 411 18.04 -10.17 14.56
CA ASP A 411 19.42 -10.50 14.95
C ASP A 411 19.51 -11.82 15.74
N ASN A 412 18.43 -12.20 16.44
CA ASN A 412 18.29 -13.48 17.14
C ASN A 412 16.90 -14.10 16.87
N PRO A 413 16.70 -14.74 15.70
CA PRO A 413 15.41 -15.30 15.32
C PRO A 413 15.10 -16.59 16.08
N GLN A 414 14.02 -16.55 16.87
CA GLN A 414 13.42 -17.72 17.49
C GLN A 414 12.29 -18.20 16.58
N LEU A 415 12.51 -19.26 15.81
CA LEU A 415 11.58 -19.76 14.81
C LEU A 415 11.67 -21.28 14.63
N VAL A 416 10.62 -21.84 14.04
CA VAL A 416 10.60 -23.16 13.40
C VAL A 416 10.55 -22.98 11.88
N GLN A 417 11.11 -23.91 11.12
CA GLN A 417 11.16 -23.87 9.65
C GLN A 417 10.74 -25.22 9.08
N PHE A 418 9.76 -25.21 8.18
CA PHE A 418 9.33 -26.37 7.41
C PHE A 418 9.83 -26.24 5.96
N MET A 419 10.18 -27.35 5.31
CA MET A 419 10.71 -27.34 3.94
C MET A 419 10.10 -28.43 3.05
N THR A 420 9.82 -28.09 1.79
CA THR A 420 9.52 -29.10 0.78
C THR A 420 10.79 -29.86 0.40
N VAL A 421 10.62 -31.05 -0.19
CA VAL A 421 11.64 -31.60 -1.10
C VAL A 421 11.88 -30.63 -2.28
N PRO A 422 12.97 -30.79 -3.05
CA PRO A 422 13.06 -30.16 -4.38
C PRO A 422 11.80 -30.45 -5.20
N PHE A 423 11.32 -29.46 -5.95
CA PHE A 423 10.20 -29.67 -6.86
C PHE A 423 10.74 -30.43 -8.08
N GLU A 424 10.03 -31.48 -8.51
CA GLU A 424 10.40 -32.29 -9.67
C GLU A 424 10.07 -31.59 -11.00
N GLU A 425 9.11 -30.66 -10.97
CA GLU A 425 8.61 -29.89 -12.11
C GLU A 425 8.60 -28.39 -11.83
N GLU A 426 8.71 -27.57 -12.87
CA GLU A 426 8.58 -26.11 -12.77
C GLU A 426 7.18 -25.73 -12.25
N THR A 427 7.13 -25.25 -11.01
CA THR A 427 5.88 -24.93 -10.32
C THR A 427 5.72 -23.43 -10.14
N GLU A 428 4.64 -22.88 -10.69
CA GLU A 428 4.21 -21.51 -10.45
C GLU A 428 3.23 -21.44 -9.27
N ILE A 429 3.45 -20.46 -8.38
CA ILE A 429 2.54 -20.11 -7.29
C ILE A 429 2.13 -18.64 -7.49
N THR A 430 0.86 -18.40 -7.81
CA THR A 430 0.32 -17.04 -8.03
C THR A 430 -1.08 -16.89 -7.45
N GLY A 431 -1.24 -16.03 -6.46
CA GLY A 431 -2.53 -15.77 -5.81
C GLY A 431 -2.40 -15.45 -4.33
N HIS A 432 -3.53 -15.53 -3.62
CA HIS A 432 -3.62 -15.45 -2.16
C HIS A 432 -3.18 -16.77 -1.51
N ILE A 433 -2.59 -16.70 -0.32
CA ILE A 433 -2.10 -17.84 0.45
C ILE A 433 -2.71 -17.78 1.86
N VAL A 434 -3.03 -18.95 2.41
CA VAL A 434 -3.43 -19.10 3.82
C VAL A 434 -2.57 -20.16 4.48
N ALA A 435 -2.24 -19.98 5.76
CA ALA A 435 -1.61 -21.00 6.58
C ALA A 435 -2.51 -21.35 7.77
N HIS A 436 -3.01 -22.59 7.77
CA HIS A 436 -3.82 -23.16 8.84
C HIS A 436 -2.91 -23.84 9.86
N LEU A 437 -2.96 -23.38 11.12
CA LEU A 437 -2.03 -23.80 12.17
C LEU A 437 -2.77 -24.05 13.49
N ASN A 438 -2.36 -25.10 14.21
CA ASN A 438 -2.85 -25.44 15.54
C ASN A 438 -1.82 -24.96 16.57
N VAL A 439 -2.07 -23.82 17.20
CA VAL A 439 -1.09 -23.11 18.04
C VAL A 439 -1.51 -23.03 19.51
N SER A 440 -0.56 -23.18 20.43
CA SER A 440 -0.70 -22.72 21.83
C SER A 440 0.56 -22.00 22.29
N ALA A 441 0.49 -21.30 23.42
CA ALA A 441 1.67 -20.79 24.13
C ALA A 441 1.73 -21.32 25.56
N THR A 442 2.94 -21.44 26.10
CA THR A 442 3.24 -22.02 27.42
C THR A 442 4.24 -21.15 28.18
N SER A 443 4.07 -21.08 29.50
CA SER A 443 4.92 -20.30 30.41
C SER A 443 6.36 -20.82 30.44
N LEU A 444 7.35 -19.93 30.44
CA LEU A 444 8.72 -20.24 30.86
C LEU A 444 8.92 -19.91 32.35
N ASP A 445 8.66 -18.65 32.74
CA ASP A 445 9.03 -18.10 34.04
C ASP A 445 7.81 -17.86 34.96
N ASN A 446 6.99 -18.89 35.15
CA ASN A 446 5.75 -18.91 35.95
C ASN A 446 4.63 -17.91 35.57
N LYS A 447 4.86 -16.91 34.70
CA LYS A 447 3.78 -16.11 34.13
C LYS A 447 3.20 -16.80 32.89
N ALA A 448 1.87 -16.93 32.86
CA ALA A 448 1.13 -17.48 31.73
C ALA A 448 0.98 -16.43 30.60
N PRO A 449 1.34 -16.74 29.35
CA PRO A 449 1.00 -15.90 28.20
C PRO A 449 -0.52 -15.88 27.97
N SER A 450 -1.03 -14.74 27.49
CA SER A 450 -2.48 -14.48 27.31
C SER A 450 -2.87 -14.00 25.90
N ASP A 451 -1.93 -14.02 24.96
CA ASP A 451 -2.15 -13.86 23.52
C ASP A 451 -0.98 -14.52 22.75
N ILE A 452 -1.12 -14.72 21.44
CA ILE A 452 -0.08 -15.25 20.56
C ILE A 452 -0.02 -14.39 19.29
N ASP A 453 1.17 -13.89 18.95
CA ASP A 453 1.42 -13.22 17.67
C ASP A 453 2.12 -14.19 16.71
N VAL A 454 1.40 -14.64 15.68
CA VAL A 454 1.90 -15.59 14.68
C VAL A 454 2.43 -14.83 13.46
N PHE A 455 3.67 -15.15 13.06
CA PHE A 455 4.35 -14.61 11.89
C PHE A 455 4.59 -15.71 10.88
N VAL A 456 3.77 -15.75 9.83
CA VAL A 456 3.94 -16.67 8.70
C VAL A 456 4.81 -16.01 7.64
N THR A 457 5.54 -16.84 6.94
CA THR A 457 6.83 -16.46 6.37
C THR A 457 7.10 -17.44 5.24
N LEU A 458 6.43 -17.21 4.10
CA LEU A 458 6.55 -18.14 2.98
C LEU A 458 7.90 -17.94 2.35
N ARG A 459 8.69 -18.99 2.47
CA ARG A 459 10.07 -18.99 2.10
C ARG A 459 10.31 -19.92 0.96
N HIS A 460 11.11 -19.35 0.12
CA HIS A 460 11.69 -19.87 -1.06
C HIS A 460 13.15 -20.27 -0.51
N LEU A 461 13.89 -21.25 -1.07
CA LEU A 461 15.33 -21.61 -0.89
C LEU A 461 15.90 -22.31 -2.16
N ASP A 462 17.07 -21.93 -2.68
CA ASP A 462 17.56 -22.28 -4.03
C ASP A 462 18.04 -23.74 -4.19
N SER A 463 18.53 -24.11 -5.39
CA SER A 463 18.97 -25.49 -5.66
C SER A 463 20.20 -25.92 -4.85
N ALA A 464 20.97 -24.97 -4.32
CA ALA A 464 22.04 -25.18 -3.34
C ALA A 464 21.59 -24.89 -1.89
N GLY A 465 20.32 -24.55 -1.66
CA GLY A 465 19.75 -24.23 -0.35
C GLY A 465 20.06 -22.83 0.19
N LYS A 466 20.69 -21.95 -0.60
CA LYS A 466 20.84 -20.52 -0.31
C LYS A 466 19.48 -19.81 -0.55
N GLU A 467 19.39 -18.51 -0.34
CA GLU A 467 18.19 -17.73 -0.61
C GLU A 467 18.28 -16.73 -1.77
N ILE A 468 17.25 -16.74 -2.61
CA ILE A 468 16.88 -15.76 -3.63
C ILE A 468 15.92 -14.72 -3.04
N PHE A 469 16.44 -13.51 -2.83
CA PHE A 469 15.63 -12.34 -2.48
C PHE A 469 15.04 -11.69 -3.73
N TYR A 470 14.06 -10.81 -3.52
CA TYR A 470 13.52 -9.90 -4.53
C TYR A 470 13.72 -8.44 -4.13
N THR A 471 13.49 -7.51 -5.06
CA THR A 471 13.53 -6.06 -4.78
C THR A 471 12.34 -5.62 -3.95
N GLY A 472 12.62 -5.01 -2.79
CA GLY A 472 11.63 -4.40 -1.91
C GLY A 472 11.35 -2.94 -2.21
N THR A 473 10.40 -2.38 -1.45
CA THR A 473 9.96 -0.99 -1.52
C THR A 473 11.11 0.02 -1.65
N ALA A 474 12.20 -0.16 -0.88
CA ALA A 474 13.34 0.76 -0.84
C ALA A 474 14.60 0.24 -1.57
N GLY A 475 14.48 -0.81 -2.38
CA GLY A 475 15.64 -1.51 -2.97
C GLY A 475 16.29 -2.52 -2.01
N ASP A 476 15.58 -2.84 -0.94
CA ASP A 476 15.97 -3.78 0.10
C ASP A 476 15.70 -5.25 -0.30
N PRO A 477 16.47 -6.23 0.21
CA PRO A 477 16.31 -7.64 -0.14
C PRO A 477 15.09 -8.25 0.59
N ILE A 478 13.96 -8.38 -0.11
CA ILE A 478 12.71 -8.92 0.45
C ILE A 478 12.48 -10.41 0.14
N PRO A 479 11.58 -11.06 0.90
CA PRO A 479 11.09 -12.41 0.62
C PRO A 479 10.07 -12.50 -0.52
N LEU A 480 9.75 -13.76 -0.84
CA LEU A 480 8.58 -14.15 -1.62
C LEU A 480 7.26 -13.52 -1.10
N CYS A 481 6.86 -13.78 0.15
CA CYS A 481 5.75 -13.10 0.85
C CYS A 481 5.71 -13.44 2.37
N LYS A 482 4.79 -12.80 3.10
CA LYS A 482 4.65 -12.86 4.58
C LYS A 482 3.18 -12.83 4.99
N GLY A 483 2.87 -13.29 6.21
CA GLY A 483 1.52 -13.29 6.78
C GLY A 483 1.50 -13.13 8.29
N TRP A 484 0.36 -12.72 8.84
CA TRP A 484 0.23 -12.25 10.24
C TRP A 484 -1.11 -12.59 10.85
N LEU A 485 -1.09 -12.96 12.14
CA LEU A 485 -2.30 -13.02 12.95
C LEU A 485 -1.98 -12.89 14.43
N ARG A 486 -2.68 -11.99 15.12
CA ARG A 486 -2.84 -12.02 16.57
C ARG A 486 -3.96 -13.00 16.92
N VAL A 487 -3.67 -14.04 17.71
CA VAL A 487 -4.58 -15.17 17.94
C VAL A 487 -5.81 -14.76 18.76
N SER A 488 -5.74 -13.73 19.61
CA SER A 488 -6.96 -13.15 20.20
C SER A 488 -7.92 -12.54 19.18
N LEU A 489 -7.46 -12.24 17.96
CA LEU A 489 -8.25 -11.72 16.84
C LEU A 489 -8.44 -12.78 15.73
N ARG A 490 -8.39 -14.07 16.07
CA ARG A 490 -8.51 -15.20 15.13
C ARG A 490 -9.88 -15.34 14.46
N LYS A 491 -10.95 -14.77 15.03
CA LYS A 491 -12.34 -14.88 14.52
C LYS A 491 -12.42 -14.50 13.03
N VAL A 492 -12.87 -15.44 12.21
CA VAL A 492 -13.24 -15.23 10.80
C VAL A 492 -14.71 -14.79 10.76
N GLU A 493 -15.06 -13.90 9.83
CA GLU A 493 -16.46 -13.56 9.56
C GLU A 493 -16.98 -14.39 8.39
N GLU A 494 -17.38 -15.63 8.72
CA GLU A 494 -17.87 -16.67 7.79
C GLU A 494 -19.02 -16.21 6.89
N SER A 495 -19.82 -15.24 7.36
CA SER A 495 -20.98 -14.72 6.63
C SER A 495 -20.64 -13.66 5.56
N ASP A 496 -19.40 -13.16 5.54
CA ASP A 496 -19.01 -12.08 4.64
C ASP A 496 -18.67 -12.61 3.22
N PRO A 497 -19.23 -12.05 2.14
CA PRO A 497 -18.94 -12.50 0.78
C PRO A 497 -17.46 -12.32 0.36
N ARG A 498 -16.67 -11.53 1.11
CA ARG A 498 -15.22 -11.39 0.93
C ARG A 498 -14.44 -12.58 1.50
N HIS A 499 -15.00 -13.35 2.44
CA HIS A 499 -14.35 -14.56 2.94
C HIS A 499 -14.27 -15.66 1.86
N LYS A 500 -13.09 -16.28 1.73
CA LYS A 500 -12.85 -17.51 0.97
C LYS A 500 -11.94 -18.41 1.80
N GLU A 501 -11.96 -19.73 1.57
CA GLU A 501 -11.05 -20.66 2.26
C GLU A 501 -9.57 -20.27 2.11
N TYR A 502 -9.19 -19.68 0.96
CA TYR A 502 -7.85 -19.18 0.66
C TYR A 502 -7.60 -17.72 1.09
N LEU A 503 -8.59 -17.03 1.66
CA LEU A 503 -8.54 -15.63 2.08
C LEU A 503 -9.48 -15.42 3.29
N PRO A 504 -9.00 -15.66 4.53
CA PRO A 504 -9.81 -15.49 5.74
C PRO A 504 -10.16 -14.01 5.95
N HIS A 505 -11.45 -13.65 5.84
CA HIS A 505 -11.89 -12.28 6.11
C HIS A 505 -12.15 -12.09 7.61
N ARG A 506 -11.71 -10.96 8.14
CA ARG A 506 -11.80 -10.62 9.57
C ARG A 506 -12.15 -9.16 9.73
N GLU A 507 -13.11 -8.85 10.61
CA GLU A 507 -13.57 -7.48 10.84
C GLU A 507 -12.68 -6.68 11.81
N TYR A 508 -11.95 -7.36 12.69
CA TYR A 508 -11.00 -6.82 13.69
C TYR A 508 -11.64 -5.80 14.66
N ARG A 509 -12.86 -6.09 15.10
CA ARG A 509 -13.60 -5.27 16.06
C ARG A 509 -13.24 -5.61 17.51
N SER A 510 -13.53 -4.70 18.44
CA SER A 510 -13.43 -4.94 19.89
C SER A 510 -14.24 -6.17 20.32
N THR A 511 -15.40 -6.40 19.70
CA THR A 511 -16.29 -7.55 19.91
C THR A 511 -15.81 -8.85 19.25
N ASP A 512 -14.76 -8.82 18.41
CA ASP A 512 -14.21 -10.02 17.76
C ASP A 512 -13.11 -10.69 18.61
N VAL A 513 -12.74 -10.09 19.75
CA VAL A 513 -11.70 -10.60 20.65
C VAL A 513 -12.12 -11.92 21.30
N GLN A 514 -11.34 -12.96 21.06
CA GLN A 514 -11.48 -14.28 21.66
C GLN A 514 -10.33 -14.54 22.63
N GLU A 515 -10.65 -15.01 23.83
CA GLU A 515 -9.68 -15.33 24.89
C GLU A 515 -8.59 -16.30 24.39
N VAL A 516 -7.37 -16.18 24.92
CA VAL A 516 -6.25 -17.09 24.69
C VAL A 516 -5.69 -17.50 26.05
N LYS A 517 -5.62 -18.81 26.30
CA LYS A 517 -5.15 -19.40 27.55
C LYS A 517 -3.86 -20.18 27.33
N ALA A 518 -2.92 -20.06 28.26
CA ALA A 518 -1.70 -20.85 28.23
C ALA A 518 -2.01 -22.36 28.24
N GLY A 519 -1.37 -23.12 27.36
CA GLY A 519 -1.57 -24.55 27.15
C GLY A 519 -2.74 -24.93 26.22
N GLU A 520 -3.75 -24.09 26.05
CA GLU A 520 -4.91 -24.38 25.17
C GLU A 520 -4.53 -24.21 23.69
N ALA A 521 -4.92 -25.17 22.85
CA ALA A 521 -4.58 -25.19 21.43
C ALA A 521 -5.71 -24.58 20.57
N TYR A 522 -5.35 -23.63 19.70
CA TYR A 522 -6.28 -22.94 18.81
C TYR A 522 -5.92 -23.19 17.34
N ALA A 523 -6.89 -23.68 16.56
CA ALA A 523 -6.79 -23.70 15.11
C ALA A 523 -6.98 -22.27 14.57
N VAL A 524 -6.06 -21.81 13.71
CA VAL A 524 -6.05 -20.46 13.16
C VAL A 524 -5.62 -20.40 11.69
N ASP A 525 -6.34 -19.62 10.89
CA ASP A 525 -6.05 -19.36 9.48
C ASP A 525 -5.35 -18.01 9.28
N VAL A 526 -4.03 -18.03 9.08
CA VAL A 526 -3.21 -16.83 8.89
C VAL A 526 -3.28 -16.37 7.43
N GLU A 527 -3.71 -15.12 7.19
CA GLU A 527 -3.61 -14.51 5.85
C GLU A 527 -2.13 -14.28 5.53
N VAL A 528 -1.66 -14.90 4.44
CA VAL A 528 -0.35 -14.65 3.84
C VAL A 528 -0.58 -13.82 2.56
N TRP A 529 0.08 -12.68 2.49
CA TRP A 529 -0.18 -11.69 1.44
C TRP A 529 0.03 -12.28 0.04
N PRO A 530 -0.81 -11.88 -0.93
CA PRO A 530 -0.78 -12.45 -2.27
C PRO A 530 0.58 -12.29 -2.93
N THR A 531 0.96 -13.26 -3.75
CA THR A 531 2.28 -13.32 -4.37
C THR A 531 2.22 -13.88 -5.78
N ASN A 532 3.33 -13.74 -6.50
CA ASN A 532 3.66 -14.49 -7.72
C ASN A 532 5.10 -14.99 -7.60
N VAL A 533 5.34 -16.22 -8.08
CA VAL A 533 6.67 -16.82 -8.21
C VAL A 533 6.67 -18.06 -9.11
N VAL A 534 7.81 -18.33 -9.74
CA VAL A 534 8.19 -19.68 -10.21
C VAL A 534 9.35 -20.19 -9.34
N VAL A 535 9.21 -21.41 -8.80
CA VAL A 535 9.85 -21.76 -7.51
C VAL A 535 11.26 -22.36 -7.62
N GLU A 536 12.28 -21.49 -7.61
CA GLU A 536 13.72 -21.72 -7.28
C GLU A 536 14.21 -20.55 -6.40
N LYS A 537 14.68 -20.76 -5.14
CA LYS A 537 13.95 -20.12 -4.01
C LYS A 537 14.69 -19.18 -2.88
N GLY A 538 14.11 -18.17 -2.10
CA GLY A 538 14.65 -17.42 -0.85
C GLY A 538 13.81 -16.74 0.34
N ARG A 539 14.38 -15.92 1.31
CA ARG A 539 13.82 -15.47 2.67
C ARG A 539 13.69 -13.92 3.07
N ILE A 540 13.55 -13.54 4.41
CA ILE A 540 12.47 -12.68 5.08
C ILE A 540 12.84 -11.59 6.18
N PHE A 541 11.96 -10.55 6.41
CA PHE A 541 11.89 -9.45 7.45
C PHE A 541 11.00 -9.66 8.75
N GLY A 542 10.87 -8.72 9.75
CA GLY A 542 10.01 -8.87 10.98
C GLY A 542 9.45 -7.61 11.75
N HIS A 543 8.89 -7.75 13.00
CA HIS A 543 8.03 -6.75 13.74
C HIS A 543 8.07 -6.81 15.31
N TRP A 544 8.16 -5.69 16.08
CA TRP A 544 8.57 -5.72 17.52
C TRP A 544 8.04 -4.65 18.54
N HIS A 545 6.93 -3.93 18.34
CA HIS A 545 6.61 -2.77 19.22
C HIS A 545 6.26 -3.10 20.70
N ALA A 546 7.06 -2.61 21.65
CA ALA A 546 6.97 -3.00 23.07
C ALA A 546 5.63 -2.71 23.80
N LYS A 547 4.85 -1.69 23.42
CA LYS A 547 3.50 -1.49 24.01
C LYS A 547 2.42 -2.42 23.42
N ASP A 548 2.61 -2.88 22.18
CA ASP A 548 1.66 -3.76 21.48
C ASP A 548 2.03 -5.24 21.63
N ARG A 549 3.32 -5.51 21.90
CA ARG A 549 3.92 -6.83 22.11
C ARG A 549 4.74 -6.87 23.43
N PRO A 550 4.16 -6.51 24.60
CA PRO A 550 4.90 -6.50 25.85
C PRO A 550 5.29 -7.92 26.28
N GLU A 551 6.48 -8.04 26.89
CA GLU A 551 7.01 -9.33 27.36
C GLU A 551 6.05 -10.01 28.34
N ASP A 552 5.33 -9.23 29.15
CA ASP A 552 4.44 -9.74 30.18
C ASP A 552 3.12 -10.35 29.63
N VAL A 553 2.82 -10.21 28.33
CA VAL A 553 1.69 -10.87 27.65
C VAL A 553 2.16 -12.01 26.74
N PHE A 554 3.32 -11.84 26.10
CA PHE A 554 3.77 -12.68 24.98
C PHE A 554 5.04 -13.49 25.24
N ALA A 555 5.73 -13.35 26.38
CA ALA A 555 6.92 -14.16 26.69
C ALA A 555 6.55 -15.60 27.10
N GLY A 556 7.43 -16.54 26.75
CA GLY A 556 7.22 -17.96 26.94
C GLY A 556 7.66 -18.76 25.71
N GLU A 557 7.02 -19.89 25.50
CA GLU A 557 7.19 -20.76 24.34
C GLU A 557 5.91 -20.84 23.51
N ASN A 558 6.04 -20.83 22.19
CA ASN A 558 4.98 -21.11 21.24
C ASN A 558 5.09 -22.56 20.77
N ASN A 559 3.95 -23.21 20.55
CA ASN A 559 3.86 -24.62 20.21
C ASN A 559 2.98 -24.83 18.99
N LEU A 560 3.45 -25.65 18.04
CA LEU A 560 2.63 -26.25 17.00
C LEU A 560 2.22 -27.67 17.43
N HIS A 561 0.92 -27.95 17.36
CA HIS A 561 0.33 -29.23 17.73
C HIS A 561 0.11 -30.07 16.48
N PHE A 562 0.69 -31.27 16.46
CA PHE A 562 0.42 -32.31 15.48
C PHE A 562 -0.29 -33.44 16.21
N GLY A 563 -1.35 -33.99 15.62
CA GLY A 563 -2.14 -35.04 16.25
C GLY A 563 -3.43 -35.33 15.51
N LYS A 564 -4.25 -36.25 16.02
CA LYS A 564 -5.50 -36.64 15.36
C LYS A 564 -6.49 -35.47 15.27
N GLY A 565 -6.70 -34.95 14.06
CA GLY A 565 -7.56 -33.79 13.79
C GLY A 565 -6.85 -32.44 13.85
N GLN A 566 -5.56 -32.42 14.19
CA GLN A 566 -4.71 -31.22 14.22
C GLN A 566 -3.76 -31.24 13.01
N LEU A 567 -4.34 -31.03 11.82
CA LEU A 567 -3.57 -30.89 10.58
C LEU A 567 -3.05 -29.44 10.46
N ASN A 568 -1.76 -29.28 10.22
CA ASN A 568 -1.13 -27.98 9.96
C ASN A 568 -0.76 -27.91 8.47
N TYR A 569 -1.13 -26.85 7.76
CA TYR A 569 -0.84 -26.72 6.32
C TYR A 569 -0.73 -25.28 5.82
N VAL A 570 -0.01 -25.09 4.72
CA VAL A 570 -0.07 -23.87 3.90
C VAL A 570 -0.79 -24.21 2.60
N THR A 571 -1.87 -23.49 2.28
CA THR A 571 -2.56 -23.64 1.00
C THR A 571 -1.92 -22.71 -0.03
N LEU A 572 -1.25 -23.29 -1.03
CA LEU A 572 -0.53 -22.55 -2.07
C LEU A 572 -1.36 -22.50 -3.36
N PRO A 573 -1.53 -21.32 -4.00
CA PRO A 573 -2.26 -21.16 -5.25
C PRO A 573 -1.40 -21.60 -6.44
N VAL A 574 -1.35 -22.91 -6.70
CA VAL A 574 -0.58 -23.48 -7.80
C VAL A 574 -1.28 -23.17 -9.12
N ILE A 575 -0.54 -22.63 -10.09
CA ILE A 575 -1.06 -22.35 -11.43
C ILE A 575 -0.60 -23.44 -12.40
N PRO A 576 -1.52 -24.24 -12.97
CA PRO A 576 -1.18 -25.14 -14.08
C PRO A 576 -0.66 -24.37 -15.29
N ALA A 577 0.20 -25.02 -16.08
CA ALA A 577 0.58 -24.57 -17.42
C ALA A 577 -0.67 -24.31 -18.30
N LYS A 578 -0.50 -23.43 -19.30
CA LYS A 578 -1.50 -23.16 -20.35
C LYS A 578 -1.35 -24.17 -21.49
#